data_AF-A0A5D0CPC2-F1
#
_entry.id   AF-A0A5D0CPC2-F1
#
_cell.length_a   1.000
_cell.length_b   1.000
_cell.length_c   1.000
_cell.angle_alpha   90.00
_cell.angle_beta   90.00
_cell.angle_gamma   90.00
#
_symmetry.space_group_name_H-M   'P 1'
#
loop_
_entity.id
_entity.type
_entity.pdbx_description
1 polymer ?
#
loop_
_entity_poly.entity_id
_entity_poly.type
_entity_poly.pdbx_seq_one_letter_code
_entity_poly.pdbx_strand_id
1 'polypeptide(L)'
;MRADVQNLFIRIQMLHEATQGDLTVNETLTQLEAQGYKVGEREVKQELDRLTEDNFLTAHNDVYSITGAGRDEIKEIRTVLKRLCDVVHQTESKAKAGSA
;
A
#
# COMPACT_ATOMS: atom_id res chain seq x y z
N MET A 1 6.23 -8.23 -10.88
CA MET A 1 4.81 -8.03 -10.51
C MET A 1 4.16 -7.22 -11.62
N ARG A 2 2.90 -7.48 -12.00
CA ARG A 2 2.22 -6.62 -12.99
C ARG A 2 2.02 -5.22 -12.42
N ALA A 3 2.06 -4.20 -13.27
CA ALA A 3 2.03 -2.79 -12.85
C ALA A 3 0.76 -2.44 -12.05
N ASP A 4 -0.40 -2.95 -12.45
CA ASP A 4 -1.67 -2.78 -11.72
C ASP A 4 -1.60 -3.34 -10.29
N VAL A 5 -1.05 -4.53 -10.12
CA VAL A 5 -0.85 -5.16 -8.80
C VAL A 5 0.21 -4.41 -7.98
N GLN A 6 1.29 -3.97 -8.61
CA GLN A 6 2.32 -3.17 -7.95
C GLN A 6 1.74 -1.85 -7.43
N ASN A 7 0.97 -1.16 -8.25
CA ASN A 7 0.36 0.12 -7.88
C ASN A 7 -0.64 -0.04 -6.73
N LEU A 8 -1.36 -1.16 -6.65
CA LEU A 8 -2.20 -1.48 -5.49
C LEU A 8 -1.37 -1.58 -4.20
N PHE A 9 -0.24 -2.31 -4.22
CA PHE A 9 0.62 -2.40 -3.03
C PHE A 9 1.27 -1.07 -2.67
N ILE A 10 1.69 -0.28 -3.66
CA ILE A 10 2.23 1.07 -3.44
C ILE A 10 1.20 1.95 -2.75
N ARG A 11 -0.06 1.99 -3.24
CA ARG A 11 -1.12 2.79 -2.62
C ARG A 11 -1.43 2.36 -1.18
N ILE A 12 -1.45 1.05 -0.93
CA ILE A 12 -1.61 0.50 0.44
C ILE A 12 -0.45 0.95 1.34
N GLN A 13 0.77 0.91 0.82
CA GLN A 13 1.97 1.31 1.56
C GLN A 13 1.96 2.81 1.88
N MET A 14 1.70 3.66 0.89
CA MET A 14 1.51 5.10 1.09
C MET A 14 0.43 5.39 2.12
N LEU A 15 -0.74 4.76 2.00
CA LEU A 15 -1.83 4.97 2.95
C LEU A 15 -1.46 4.52 4.37
N HIS A 16 -0.66 3.46 4.51
CA HIS A 16 -0.09 3.06 5.79
C HIS A 16 0.88 4.12 6.35
N GLU A 17 1.82 4.59 5.55
CA GLU A 17 2.83 5.59 5.95
C GLU A 17 2.15 6.91 6.36
N ALA A 18 1.09 7.30 5.66
CA ALA A 18 0.28 8.48 5.99
C ALA A 18 -0.38 8.38 7.39
N THR A 19 -0.48 7.19 7.99
CA THR A 19 -0.93 7.03 9.39
C THR A 19 0.15 7.43 10.41
N GLN A 20 1.42 7.48 9.99
CA GLN A 20 2.59 7.75 10.83
C GLN A 20 3.07 9.20 10.71
N GLY A 21 2.79 9.86 9.59
CA GLY A 21 3.15 11.24 9.33
C GLY A 21 2.67 11.68 7.95
N ASP A 22 2.84 12.96 7.65
CA ASP A 22 2.56 13.46 6.30
C ASP A 22 3.57 12.89 5.30
N LEU A 23 3.16 12.81 4.03
CA LEU A 23 3.98 12.29 2.96
C LEU A 23 4.43 13.40 2.01
N THR A 24 5.64 13.26 1.49
CA THR A 24 6.12 13.99 0.32
C THR A 24 6.49 13.02 -0.80
N VAL A 25 6.51 13.49 -2.04
CA VAL A 25 6.87 12.63 -3.19
C VAL A 25 8.28 12.06 -3.03
N ASN A 26 9.25 12.87 -2.59
CA ASN A 26 10.64 12.46 -2.45
C ASN A 26 10.87 11.42 -1.34
N GLU A 27 10.25 11.61 -0.17
CA GLU A 27 10.36 10.65 0.93
C GLU A 27 9.68 9.33 0.57
N THR A 28 8.50 9.40 -0.04
CA THR A 28 7.76 8.22 -0.50
C THR A 28 8.56 7.45 -1.55
N LEU A 29 9.15 8.14 -2.53
CA LEU A 29 10.02 7.52 -3.53
C LEU A 29 11.20 6.79 -2.88
N THR A 30 11.90 7.46 -1.96
CA THR A 30 13.06 6.89 -1.25
C THR A 30 12.68 5.63 -0.47
N GLN A 31 11.51 5.63 0.19
CA GLN A 31 11.01 4.48 0.95
C GLN A 31 10.64 3.31 0.02
N LEU A 32 9.96 3.59 -1.10
CA LEU A 32 9.59 2.56 -2.08
C LEU A 32 10.82 1.92 -2.74
N GLU A 33 11.82 2.72 -3.10
CA GLU A 33 13.09 2.21 -3.64
C GLU A 33 13.81 1.30 -2.62
N ALA A 34 13.84 1.70 -1.33
CA ALA A 34 14.42 0.89 -0.26
C ALA A 34 13.69 -0.45 -0.04
N GLN A 35 12.40 -0.52 -0.38
CA GLN A 35 11.58 -1.74 -0.34
C GLN A 35 11.69 -2.59 -1.62
N GLY A 36 12.47 -2.14 -2.61
CA GLY A 36 12.73 -2.86 -3.86
C GLY A 36 11.74 -2.57 -5.00
N TYR A 37 10.88 -1.56 -4.84
CA TYR A 37 10.04 -1.09 -5.95
C TYR A 37 10.90 -0.35 -6.98
N LYS A 38 10.60 -0.57 -8.27
CA LYS A 38 11.20 0.17 -9.38
C LYS A 38 10.16 1.14 -9.91
N VAL A 39 10.14 2.36 -9.36
CA VAL A 39 9.21 3.43 -9.73
C VAL A 39 9.95 4.76 -9.81
N GLY A 40 9.45 5.69 -10.61
CA GLY A 40 9.95 7.07 -10.68
C GLY A 40 9.06 8.07 -9.94
N GLU A 41 9.58 9.28 -9.75
CA GLU A 41 8.89 10.40 -9.08
C GLU A 41 7.48 10.66 -9.67
N ARG A 42 7.35 10.61 -11.00
CA ARG A 42 6.05 10.78 -11.67
C ARG A 42 5.03 9.72 -11.27
N GLU A 43 5.45 8.46 -11.14
CA GLU A 43 4.56 7.36 -10.75
C GLU A 43 4.14 7.50 -9.29
N VAL A 44 5.08 7.85 -8.41
CA VAL A 44 4.80 8.13 -6.99
C VAL A 44 3.78 9.26 -6.86
N LYS A 45 3.99 10.37 -7.57
CA LYS A 45 3.04 11.49 -7.60
C LYS A 45 1.66 11.06 -8.10
N GLN A 46 1.60 10.26 -9.17
CA GLN A 46 0.33 9.76 -9.70
C GLN A 46 -0.44 8.91 -8.69
N GLU A 47 0.23 8.04 -7.92
CA GLU A 47 -0.46 7.24 -6.91
C GLU A 47 -0.91 8.08 -5.70
N LEU A 48 -0.14 9.09 -5.28
CA LEU A 48 -0.55 10.03 -4.24
C LEU A 48 -1.75 10.89 -4.68
N ASP A 49 -1.74 11.34 -5.93
CA ASP A 49 -2.85 12.10 -6.51
C ASP A 49 -4.11 11.21 -6.61
N ARG A 50 -3.99 9.93 -6.99
CA ARG A 50 -5.12 8.98 -6.95
C ARG A 50 -5.70 8.78 -5.55
N LEU A 51 -4.84 8.60 -4.54
CA LEU A 51 -5.31 8.49 -3.15
C LEU A 51 -6.01 9.77 -2.68
N THR A 52 -5.68 10.92 -3.27
CA THR A 52 -6.36 12.19 -3.02
C THR A 52 -7.71 12.25 -3.74
N GLU A 53 -7.78 11.80 -5.01
CA GLU A 53 -9.03 11.65 -5.76
C GLU A 53 -10.03 10.72 -5.07
N ASP A 54 -9.53 9.64 -4.47
CA ASP A 54 -10.30 8.68 -3.67
C ASP A 54 -10.66 9.19 -2.26
N ASN A 55 -10.27 10.43 -1.91
CA ASN A 55 -10.48 11.06 -0.61
C ASN A 55 -9.83 10.31 0.58
N PHE A 56 -8.81 9.50 0.33
CA PHE A 56 -8.02 8.84 1.37
C PHE A 56 -6.88 9.72 1.88
N LEU A 57 -6.35 10.58 1.01
CA LEU A 57 -5.42 11.65 1.36
C LEU A 57 -6.03 13.01 1.03
N THR A 58 -5.46 14.05 1.64
CA THR A 58 -5.65 15.45 1.25
C THR A 58 -4.30 16.05 0.92
N ALA A 59 -4.23 16.82 -0.16
CA ALA A 59 -3.00 17.49 -0.59
C ALA A 59 -2.99 18.95 -0.15
N HIS A 60 -1.88 19.37 0.46
CA HIS A 60 -1.59 20.75 0.82
C HIS A 60 -0.19 21.11 0.29
N ASN A 61 -0.15 21.84 -0.83
CA ASN A 61 1.07 22.07 -1.60
C ASN A 61 1.70 20.73 -2.04
N ASP A 62 2.91 20.41 -1.57
CA ASP A 62 3.66 19.19 -1.87
C ASP A 62 3.59 18.16 -0.73
N VAL A 63 2.66 18.35 0.20
CA VAL A 63 2.49 17.51 1.39
C VAL A 63 1.12 16.83 1.33
N TYR A 64 1.09 15.52 1.60
CA TYR A 64 -0.11 14.71 1.59
C TYR A 64 -0.39 14.17 3.00
N SER A 65 -1.59 14.44 3.52
CA SER A 65 -2.01 14.04 4.85
C SER A 65 -3.19 13.07 4.78
N ILE A 66 -3.25 12.10 5.70
CA ILE A 66 -4.35 11.14 5.73
C ILE A 66 -5.68 11.77 6.19
N THR A 67 -6.78 11.45 5.50
CA THR A 67 -8.13 11.86 5.89
C THR A 67 -8.72 10.90 6.93
N GLY A 68 -9.92 11.23 7.45
CA GLY A 68 -10.70 10.28 8.24
C GLY A 68 -11.06 9.00 7.46
N ALA A 69 -11.47 9.15 6.19
CA ALA A 69 -11.81 8.03 5.32
C ALA A 69 -10.59 7.15 5.04
N GLY A 70 -9.42 7.74 4.79
CA GLY A 70 -8.18 6.99 4.60
C GLY A 70 -7.77 6.19 5.84
N ARG A 71 -8.01 6.73 7.05
CA ARG A 71 -7.75 6.01 8.31
C ARG A 71 -8.66 4.81 8.51
N ASP A 72 -9.90 4.87 8.02
CA ASP A 72 -10.83 3.74 8.12
C ASP A 72 -10.52 2.69 7.05
N GLU A 73 -10.28 3.12 5.82
CA GLU A 73 -9.87 2.24 4.71
C GLU A 73 -8.63 1.40 5.07
N ILE A 74 -7.57 2.02 5.61
CA ILE A 74 -6.35 1.26 5.96
C ILE A 74 -6.57 0.25 7.10
N LYS A 75 -7.54 0.47 8.01
CA LYS A 75 -7.89 -0.52 9.04
C LYS A 75 -8.56 -1.74 8.40
N GLU A 76 -9.46 -1.52 7.45
CA GLU A 76 -10.11 -2.59 6.70
C GLU A 76 -9.11 -3.37 5.86
N ILE A 77 -8.27 -2.66 5.09
CA ILE A 77 -7.18 -3.25 4.30
C ILE A 77 -6.27 -4.11 5.18
N ARG A 78 -5.81 -3.61 6.34
CA ARG A 78 -4.94 -4.38 7.26
C ARG A 78 -5.60 -5.69 7.72
N THR A 79 -6.91 -5.66 7.96
CA THR A 79 -7.68 -6.85 8.37
C THR A 79 -7.73 -7.89 7.25
N VAL A 80 -8.03 -7.46 6.03
CA VAL A 80 -8.10 -8.35 4.86
C VAL A 80 -6.71 -8.86 4.47
N LEU A 81 -5.69 -8.01 4.45
CA LEU A 81 -4.31 -8.37 4.13
C LEU A 81 -3.75 -9.41 5.09
N LYS A 82 -4.02 -9.28 6.39
CA LYS A 82 -3.58 -10.30 7.37
C LYS A 82 -4.11 -11.68 6.98
N ARG A 83 -5.42 -11.77 6.72
CA ARG A 83 -6.06 -13.02 6.30
C ARG A 83 -5.53 -13.52 4.96
N LEU A 84 -5.31 -12.62 4.00
CA LEU A 84 -4.74 -12.97 2.70
C LEU A 84 -3.34 -13.56 2.87
N CYS A 85 -2.46 -12.89 3.63
CA CYS A 85 -1.12 -13.36 3.95
C CYS A 85 -1.14 -14.74 4.61
N ASP A 86 -2.05 -14.96 5.58
CA ASP A 86 -2.20 -16.27 6.22
C ASP A 86 -2.57 -17.36 5.20
N VAL A 87 -3.38 -17.05 4.18
CA VAL A 87 -3.82 -18.01 3.16
C VAL A 87 -2.75 -18.24 2.09
N VAL A 88 -2.10 -17.20 1.58
CA VAL A 88 -1.11 -17.34 0.49
C VAL A 88 0.24 -17.89 0.97
N HIS A 89 0.56 -17.71 2.25
CA HIS A 89 1.75 -18.29 2.87
C HIS A 89 1.47 -19.64 3.56
N GLN A 90 0.21 -20.11 3.59
CA GLN A 90 -0.06 -21.51 3.87
C GLN A 90 0.55 -22.32 2.73
N THR A 91 1.78 -22.78 2.97
CA THR A 91 2.43 -23.82 2.19
C THR A 91 1.46 -24.99 2.07
N GLU A 92 1.52 -25.76 0.97
CA GLU A 92 0.67 -26.92 0.65
C GLU A 92 0.78 -28.09 1.67
N SER A 93 1.00 -27.80 2.95
CA SER A 93 1.15 -28.72 4.08
C SER A 93 -0.08 -29.61 4.34
N LYS A 94 -1.19 -29.41 3.61
CA LYS A 94 -2.38 -30.29 3.68
C LYS A 94 -2.52 -31.28 2.53
N ALA A 95 -1.63 -31.29 1.53
CA ALA A 95 -1.72 -32.24 0.41
C ALA A 95 -1.04 -33.61 0.68
N LYS A 96 -0.34 -33.80 1.81
CA LYS A 96 0.39 -35.05 2.12
C LYS A 96 -0.02 -35.78 3.42
N ALA A 97 -1.12 -35.38 4.08
CA ALA A 97 -1.60 -36.03 5.30
C ALA A 97 -2.85 -36.92 5.11
N GLY A 98 -3.20 -37.27 3.87
CA GLY A 98 -4.42 -38.00 3.52
C GLY A 98 -4.22 -39.24 2.65
N SER A 99 -3.05 -39.88 2.73
CA SER A 99 -2.82 -41.20 2.11
C SER A 99 -1.92 -42.02 3.02
N ALA A 100 -2.53 -42.61 4.05
CA ALA A 100 -2.00 -43.71 4.84
C ALA A 100 -3.06 -44.82 4.86
#